data_AF-A0A9W6QN62-F1
#
_entry.id   AF-A0A9W6QN62-F1
#
_cell.length_a   1.000
_cell.length_b   1.000
_cell.length_c   1.000
_cell.angle_alpha   90.00
_cell.angle_beta   90.00
_cell.angle_gamma   90.00
#
_symmetry.space_group_name_H-M   'P 1'
#
loop_
_entity.id
_entity.type
_entity.pdbx_description
1 polymer ?
#
loop_
_entity_poly.entity_id
_entity_poly.type
_entity_poly.pdbx_seq_one_letter_code
_entity_poly.pdbx_strand_id
1 'polypeptide(L)'
;MRAVGRWRTGSGDMRWAAWRDTARNRASAFPEIVPAATGARVGGRVLVAGVVLATAAACSTSVAGSPVATEIGPPSGAASAVQSLDDLGESGLLRYKGTLTSASGDPVEFDLAAASGGEVSGSLNVNGKAASVLVVERGTYLKAAAEFWATLSGVGNAENKGTAVADRWVKVPGVLIGVELADVFTPESMSQFLVVDTDKAEDAELPLAERKRTDLAGAKVFRVPLVKGAAYLAETAPHGVLKIELDSVGQSASTTVKKLSTTVADATGDLAKFYQDVAAAAGQLSAPVDVLNTVQESGHTFEGCDAAKCSIVVSFTNGTKAAVRVSVRGNWQGDSAPLGACEALAGPVAPGQAGSATCTLSSQEWVQFFAKANSVPGNHPYSVEWSTVVLAEAPDLTKVTALSKAAPADAKAKQTEGSHYVFAIGYGGKKVWKYGVTGKHWTDRADRQLAVCMGATRSVCRVDLVTATGDAGSAYGLLKQLVDAYRAAGGECPAGQWAGCAR
;
A
#
# COMPACT_ATOMS: atom_id res chain seq x y z
N MET A 1 -38.40 18.66 -41.33
CA MET A 1 -37.44 18.01 -42.25
C MET A 1 -37.10 16.64 -41.68
N ARG A 2 -37.35 15.56 -42.43
CA ARG A 2 -37.07 14.17 -42.01
C ARG A 2 -35.62 13.83 -42.35
N ALA A 3 -34.82 13.45 -41.35
CA ALA A 3 -33.53 12.82 -41.57
C ALA A 3 -33.65 11.32 -41.25
N VAL A 4 -33.41 10.50 -42.27
CA VAL A 4 -33.40 9.03 -42.20
C VAL A 4 -31.95 8.59 -42.01
N GLY A 5 -31.61 8.10 -40.82
CA GLY A 5 -30.31 7.47 -40.52
C GLY A 5 -30.45 5.95 -40.51
N ARG A 6 -29.94 5.29 -41.55
CA ARG A 6 -29.95 3.83 -41.71
C ARG A 6 -28.73 3.23 -41.01
N TRP A 7 -28.93 2.53 -39.90
CA TRP A 7 -27.88 1.74 -39.24
C TRP A 7 -27.75 0.36 -39.90
N ARG A 8 -26.52 -0.02 -40.27
CA ARG A 8 -26.17 -1.32 -40.84
C ARG A 8 -25.41 -2.10 -39.76
N THR A 9 -26.05 -3.11 -39.17
CA THR A 9 -25.41 -4.03 -38.22
C THR A 9 -24.75 -5.16 -39.00
N GLY A 10 -23.41 -5.19 -38.98
CA GLY A 10 -22.63 -6.33 -39.48
C GLY A 10 -22.39 -7.32 -38.34
N SER A 11 -23.07 -8.46 -38.38
CA SER A 11 -22.85 -9.60 -37.50
C SER A 11 -21.59 -10.37 -37.94
N GLY A 12 -20.50 -10.22 -37.21
CA GLY A 12 -19.32 -11.06 -37.32
C GLY A 12 -19.34 -12.12 -36.22
N ASP A 13 -19.67 -13.37 -36.60
CA ASP A 13 -19.51 -14.56 -35.76
C ASP A 13 -18.03 -14.78 -35.42
N MET A 14 -17.68 -14.70 -34.12
CA MET A 14 -16.42 -15.24 -33.61
C MET A 14 -16.70 -16.36 -32.61
N ARG A 15 -16.36 -17.57 -33.06
CA ARG A 15 -16.35 -18.82 -32.31
C ARG A 15 -15.27 -18.76 -31.22
N TRP A 16 -15.67 -18.85 -29.95
CA TRP A 16 -14.77 -19.09 -28.84
C TRP A 16 -14.43 -20.58 -28.77
N ALA A 17 -13.19 -20.92 -29.09
CA ALA A 17 -12.63 -22.26 -28.85
C ALA A 17 -12.31 -22.41 -27.36
N ALA A 18 -12.88 -23.46 -26.76
CA ALA A 18 -12.63 -23.88 -25.40
C ALA A 18 -11.18 -24.39 -25.25
N TRP A 19 -10.46 -23.86 -24.26
CA TRP A 19 -9.30 -24.53 -23.68
C TRP A 19 -9.64 -24.87 -22.22
N ARG A 20 -9.91 -26.15 -22.00
CA ARG A 20 -10.00 -26.79 -20.69
C ARG A 20 -8.84 -27.79 -20.61
N ASP A 21 -8.32 -27.93 -19.39
CA ASP A 21 -7.35 -28.92 -18.90
C ASP A 21 -5.87 -28.67 -19.26
N THR A 22 -5.05 -28.38 -18.25
CA THR A 22 -4.12 -29.35 -17.62
C THR A 22 -3.21 -28.62 -16.62
N ALA A 23 -3.47 -28.75 -15.32
CA ALA A 23 -2.42 -28.64 -14.30
C ALA A 23 -2.87 -29.38 -13.02
N ARG A 24 -2.55 -30.67 -13.01
CA ARG A 24 -2.66 -31.58 -11.87
C ARG A 24 -1.48 -31.35 -10.91
N ASN A 25 -1.80 -31.38 -9.62
CA ASN A 25 -1.06 -32.02 -8.53
C ASN A 25 0.42 -31.66 -8.31
N ARG A 26 0.67 -30.78 -7.33
CA ARG A 26 1.73 -30.99 -6.32
C ARG A 26 1.24 -30.51 -4.96
N ALA A 27 0.56 -31.41 -4.24
CA ALA A 27 0.35 -31.28 -2.81
C ALA A 27 1.60 -31.81 -2.11
N SER A 28 2.36 -30.92 -1.49
CA SER A 28 3.42 -31.24 -0.54
C SER A 28 2.78 -31.65 0.78
N ALA A 29 3.02 -32.90 1.18
CA ALA A 29 2.59 -33.47 2.44
C ALA A 29 3.34 -32.80 3.61
N PHE A 30 2.58 -32.20 4.52
CA PHE A 30 3.01 -31.95 5.90
C PHE A 30 2.28 -32.95 6.79
N PRO A 31 2.96 -33.65 7.73
CA PRO A 31 2.29 -34.53 8.67
C PRO A 31 1.59 -33.69 9.75
N GLU A 32 0.25 -33.70 9.73
CA GLU A 32 -0.58 -33.31 10.88
C GLU A 32 -0.35 -34.28 12.04
N ILE A 33 0.15 -33.77 13.16
CA ILE A 33 0.12 -34.47 14.45
C ILE A 33 -1.24 -34.14 15.09
N VAL A 34 -2.18 -35.08 14.99
CA VAL A 34 -3.47 -35.05 15.69
C VAL A 34 -3.27 -35.66 17.09
N PRO A 35 -3.59 -34.96 18.20
CA PRO A 35 -3.72 -35.61 19.49
C PRO A 35 -5.08 -36.31 19.58
N ALA A 36 -5.05 -37.62 19.80
CA ALA A 36 -6.22 -38.43 20.07
C ALA A 36 -6.86 -38.02 21.39
N ALA A 37 -8.15 -37.68 21.35
CA ALA A 37 -9.01 -37.58 22.51
C ALA A 37 -9.48 -38.98 22.91
N THR A 38 -9.17 -39.40 24.13
CA THR A 38 -9.84 -40.51 24.81
C THR A 38 -10.39 -40.02 26.14
N GLY A 39 -11.70 -40.00 26.25
CA GLY A 39 -12.41 -39.91 27.52
C GLY A 39 -12.57 -41.30 28.15
N ALA A 40 -12.45 -41.36 29.48
CA ALA A 40 -13.11 -42.37 30.30
C ALA A 40 -13.30 -41.81 31.72
N ARG A 41 -14.48 -42.06 32.28
CA ARG A 41 -14.95 -41.61 33.59
C ARG A 41 -14.66 -42.65 34.69
N VAL A 42 -14.73 -42.17 35.93
CA VAL A 42 -15.13 -42.83 37.19
C VAL A 42 -14.10 -43.69 37.93
N GLY A 43 -13.76 -43.23 39.14
CA GLY A 43 -13.98 -43.98 40.38
C GLY A 43 -12.79 -44.69 41.00
N GLY A 44 -12.43 -44.30 42.24
CA GLY A 44 -11.62 -45.12 43.13
C GLY A 44 -10.75 -44.33 44.09
N ARG A 45 -11.24 -44.08 45.30
CA ARG A 45 -10.42 -43.68 46.46
C ARG A 45 -9.56 -44.88 46.87
N VAL A 46 -8.23 -44.72 46.86
CA VAL A 46 -7.30 -45.54 47.66
C VAL A 46 -6.21 -44.62 48.20
N LEU A 47 -6.22 -44.44 49.52
CA LEU A 47 -5.14 -43.88 50.32
C LEU A 47 -4.02 -44.92 50.41
N VAL A 48 -2.87 -44.68 49.78
CA VAL A 48 -1.61 -45.37 50.08
C VAL A 48 -0.51 -44.33 50.21
N ALA A 49 -0.08 -44.13 51.45
CA ALA A 49 1.18 -43.47 51.78
C ALA A 49 2.32 -44.38 51.31
N GLY A 50 3.00 -43.97 50.24
CA GLY A 50 4.18 -44.64 49.71
C GLY A 50 5.26 -43.60 49.43
N VAL A 51 6.28 -43.57 50.29
CA VAL A 51 7.51 -42.80 50.10
C VAL A 51 8.24 -43.36 48.88
N VAL A 52 8.11 -42.70 47.73
CA VAL A 52 8.94 -42.94 46.55
C VAL A 52 9.98 -41.83 46.51
N LEU A 53 11.18 -42.15 47.01
CA LEU A 53 12.41 -41.43 46.71
C LEU A 53 12.70 -41.60 45.21
N ALA A 54 12.07 -40.75 44.39
CA ALA A 54 12.46 -40.59 43.00
C ALA A 54 13.80 -39.85 42.96
N THR A 55 14.87 -40.58 42.70
CA THR A 55 16.17 -40.05 42.30
C THR A 55 15.98 -39.15 41.09
N ALA A 56 15.86 -37.84 41.34
CA ALA A 56 16.07 -36.82 40.33
C ALA A 56 17.55 -36.90 39.93
N ALA A 57 17.85 -37.74 38.93
CA ALA A 57 19.06 -37.61 38.14
C ALA A 57 18.96 -36.25 37.43
N ALA A 58 19.35 -35.20 38.14
CA ALA A 58 19.61 -33.91 37.56
C ALA A 58 20.69 -34.14 36.52
N CYS A 59 20.29 -34.18 35.24
CA CYS A 59 21.21 -33.93 34.14
C CYS A 59 21.67 -32.48 34.29
N SER A 60 22.58 -32.22 35.24
CA SER A 60 23.35 -30.99 35.25
C SER A 60 24.15 -31.04 33.97
N THR A 61 23.71 -30.30 32.95
CA THR A 61 24.51 -29.92 31.79
C THR A 61 25.59 -28.93 32.24
N SER A 62 26.27 -29.23 33.35
CA SER A 62 27.49 -28.58 33.78
C SER A 62 28.55 -28.97 32.77
N VAL A 63 28.67 -28.16 31.73
CA VAL A 63 29.83 -28.20 30.86
C VAL A 63 31.02 -27.87 31.76
N ALA A 64 31.88 -28.86 32.00
CA ALA A 64 33.08 -28.67 32.81
C ALA A 64 34.02 -27.72 32.06
N GLY A 65 34.07 -26.47 32.51
CA GLY A 65 34.92 -25.42 31.96
C GLY A 65 34.56 -24.07 32.56
N SER A 66 35.56 -23.30 32.99
CA SER A 66 35.34 -21.89 33.30
C SER A 66 35.01 -21.18 31.98
N PRO A 67 33.93 -20.38 31.90
CA PRO A 67 33.61 -19.64 30.69
C PRO A 67 34.80 -18.73 30.34
N VAL A 68 35.42 -18.98 29.18
CA VAL A 68 36.47 -18.11 28.64
C VAL A 68 35.77 -16.99 27.88
N ALA A 69 36.02 -15.74 28.29
CA ALA A 69 35.50 -14.58 27.57
C ALA A 69 36.05 -14.59 26.14
N THR A 70 35.15 -14.67 25.16
CA THR A 70 35.50 -14.53 23.75
C THR A 70 35.47 -13.05 23.39
N GLU A 71 36.46 -12.58 22.64
CA GLU A 71 36.50 -11.21 22.13
C GLU A 71 35.37 -11.00 21.12
N ILE A 72 34.58 -9.93 21.30
CA ILE A 72 33.50 -9.56 20.39
C ILE A 72 34.09 -8.65 19.31
N GLY A 73 34.29 -9.21 18.12
CA GLY A 73 34.75 -8.46 16.94
C GLY A 73 33.69 -7.50 16.38
N PRO A 74 34.08 -6.57 15.50
CA PRO A 74 33.13 -5.72 14.78
C PRO A 74 32.16 -6.57 13.94
N PRO A 75 30.94 -6.09 13.66
CA PRO A 75 30.01 -6.83 12.81
C PRO A 75 30.56 -6.90 11.38
N SER A 76 30.34 -8.04 10.72
CA SER A 76 30.68 -8.19 9.31
C SER A 76 29.88 -7.22 8.45
N GLY A 77 30.36 -6.97 7.24
CA GLY A 77 29.68 -6.14 6.26
C GLY A 77 28.30 -6.69 5.90
N ALA A 78 28.19 -8.01 5.75
CA ALA A 78 26.92 -8.69 5.49
C ALA A 78 25.94 -8.57 6.66
N ALA A 79 26.39 -8.79 7.91
CA ALA A 79 25.54 -8.64 9.08
C ALA A 79 25.03 -7.20 9.24
N SER A 80 25.91 -6.21 9.04
CA SER A 80 25.53 -4.79 9.08
C SER A 80 24.56 -4.45 7.95
N ALA A 81 24.73 -5.02 6.75
CA ALA A 81 23.80 -4.79 5.65
C ALA A 81 22.42 -5.39 5.95
N VAL A 82 22.36 -6.63 6.44
CA VAL A 82 21.08 -7.27 6.85
C VAL A 82 20.40 -6.43 7.92
N GLN A 83 21.14 -5.91 8.91
CA GLN A 83 20.60 -4.99 9.91
C GLN A 83 19.95 -3.76 9.26
N SER A 84 20.58 -3.11 8.29
CA SER A 84 20.02 -1.92 7.62
C SER A 84 18.75 -2.24 6.82
N LEU A 85 18.63 -3.46 6.27
CA LEU A 85 17.43 -3.92 5.59
C LEU A 85 16.31 -4.28 6.59
N ASP A 86 16.69 -4.83 7.76
CA ASP A 86 15.77 -5.03 8.88
C ASP A 86 15.31 -3.65 9.43
N ASP A 87 16.18 -2.64 9.51
CA ASP A 87 15.80 -1.27 9.86
C ASP A 87 14.80 -0.69 8.84
N LEU A 88 15.01 -0.95 7.55
CA LEU A 88 14.08 -0.55 6.48
C LEU A 88 12.68 -1.10 6.70
N GLY A 89 12.55 -2.40 6.97
CA GLY A 89 11.24 -2.99 7.20
C GLY A 89 10.60 -2.64 8.55
N GLU A 90 11.35 -2.04 9.47
CA GLU A 90 10.82 -1.53 10.74
C GLU A 90 10.38 -0.07 10.68
N SER A 91 10.62 0.66 9.59
CA SER A 91 10.12 2.03 9.44
C SER A 91 8.60 2.07 9.47
N GLY A 92 8.06 3.11 10.13
CA GLY A 92 6.62 3.36 10.17
C GLY A 92 6.11 4.02 8.91
N LEU A 93 6.95 4.84 8.26
CA LEU A 93 6.65 5.53 7.01
C LEU A 93 7.93 5.65 6.18
N LEU A 94 7.85 5.27 4.92
CA LEU A 94 8.92 5.47 3.94
C LEU A 94 8.44 6.35 2.80
N ARG A 95 9.34 7.22 2.31
CA ARG A 95 9.17 8.00 1.08
C ARG A 95 10.02 7.37 -0.01
N TYR A 96 9.39 7.11 -1.14
CA TYR A 96 9.99 6.52 -2.32
C TYR A 96 9.87 7.49 -3.49
N LYS A 97 10.99 7.73 -4.15
CA LYS A 97 11.02 8.47 -5.42
C LYS A 97 11.85 7.70 -6.41
N GLY A 98 11.34 7.50 -7.63
CA GLY A 98 12.04 6.63 -8.55
C GLY A 98 11.27 6.28 -9.80
N THR A 99 11.75 5.21 -10.44
CA THR A 99 11.17 4.66 -11.66
C THR A 99 11.06 3.15 -11.57
N LEU A 100 10.13 2.59 -12.33
CA LEU A 100 9.97 1.16 -12.56
C LEU A 100 9.42 0.91 -13.96
N THR A 101 9.40 -0.35 -14.37
CA THR A 101 8.64 -0.82 -15.53
C THR A 101 7.48 -1.69 -15.03
N SER A 102 6.24 -1.34 -15.38
CA SER A 102 5.05 -2.11 -14.98
C SER A 102 5.08 -3.53 -15.55
N ALA A 103 4.21 -4.41 -15.06
CA ALA A 103 4.05 -5.76 -15.63
C ALA A 103 3.69 -5.72 -17.12
N SER A 104 2.99 -4.66 -17.57
CA SER A 104 2.61 -4.41 -18.97
C SER A 104 3.75 -3.87 -19.84
N GLY A 105 4.89 -3.51 -19.25
CA GLY A 105 6.06 -2.98 -19.97
C GLY A 105 6.14 -1.46 -20.02
N ASP A 106 5.21 -0.75 -19.38
CA ASP A 106 5.19 0.72 -19.38
C ASP A 106 6.20 1.29 -18.38
N PRO A 107 6.98 2.32 -18.75
CA PRO A 107 7.79 3.07 -17.80
C PRO A 107 6.89 3.88 -16.88
N VAL A 108 7.15 3.79 -15.57
CA VAL A 108 6.42 4.52 -14.54
C VAL A 108 7.42 5.28 -13.68
N GLU A 109 7.23 6.58 -13.53
CA GLU A 109 7.89 7.38 -12.49
C GLU A 109 6.94 7.52 -11.30
N PHE A 110 7.48 7.62 -10.10
CA PHE A 110 6.66 7.70 -8.90
C PHE A 110 7.30 8.54 -7.81
N ASP A 111 6.43 9.14 -6.99
CA ASP A 111 6.74 9.79 -5.72
C ASP A 111 5.66 9.38 -4.72
N LEU A 112 5.98 8.43 -3.85
CA LEU A 112 5.03 7.73 -2.98
C LEU A 112 5.48 7.79 -1.53
N ALA A 113 4.52 7.86 -0.63
CA ALA A 113 4.68 7.59 0.78
C ALA A 113 3.91 6.33 1.14
N ALA A 114 4.55 5.38 1.81
CA ALA A 114 3.92 4.13 2.21
C ALA A 114 4.15 3.88 3.71
N ALA A 115 3.03 3.72 4.43
CA ALA A 115 3.05 3.38 5.84
C ALA A 115 3.14 1.87 6.06
N SER A 116 3.61 1.48 7.25
CA SER A 116 3.60 0.10 7.70
C SER A 116 2.19 -0.50 7.82
N GLY A 117 1.16 0.33 7.96
CA GLY A 117 -0.26 -0.08 7.95
C GLY A 117 -0.80 -0.57 6.59
N GLY A 118 -0.07 -0.31 5.50
CA GLY A 118 -0.48 -0.65 4.14
C GLY A 118 -1.03 0.52 3.33
N GLU A 119 -1.29 1.66 3.97
CA GLU A 119 -1.72 2.87 3.28
C GLU A 119 -0.58 3.45 2.44
N VAL A 120 -0.91 3.86 1.22
CA VAL A 120 0.02 4.51 0.29
C VAL A 120 -0.62 5.79 -0.25
N SER A 121 0.15 6.87 -0.37
CA SER A 121 -0.32 8.09 -1.02
C SER A 121 0.79 8.73 -1.83
N GLY A 122 0.44 9.43 -2.90
CA GLY A 122 1.42 10.19 -3.67
C GLY A 122 1.01 10.35 -5.12
N SER A 123 1.96 10.22 -6.04
CA SER A 123 1.73 10.33 -7.46
C SER A 123 2.48 9.29 -8.28
N LEU A 124 1.89 8.93 -9.41
CA LEU A 124 2.50 8.14 -10.47
C LEU A 124 2.51 8.96 -11.76
N ASN A 125 3.50 8.72 -12.60
CA ASN A 125 3.57 9.24 -13.95
C ASN A 125 3.76 8.06 -14.92
N VAL A 126 2.75 7.79 -15.74
CA VAL A 126 2.79 6.73 -16.75
C VAL A 126 2.85 7.39 -18.12
N ASN A 127 3.93 7.14 -18.87
CA ASN A 127 4.12 7.71 -20.21
C ASN A 127 3.98 9.27 -20.25
N GLY A 128 4.47 9.96 -19.23
CA GLY A 128 4.40 11.43 -19.12
C GLY A 128 3.07 11.97 -18.58
N LYS A 129 2.11 11.11 -18.23
CA LYS A 129 0.79 11.49 -17.70
C LYS A 129 0.72 11.19 -16.20
N ALA A 130 0.43 12.22 -15.41
CA ALA A 130 0.39 12.12 -13.96
C ALA A 130 -0.97 11.63 -13.44
N ALA A 131 -0.93 10.87 -12.35
CA ALA A 131 -2.07 10.46 -11.55
C ALA A 131 -1.75 10.63 -10.07
N SER A 132 -2.71 11.13 -9.29
CA SER A 132 -2.66 11.04 -7.83
C SER A 132 -3.05 9.63 -7.40
N VAL A 133 -2.39 9.13 -6.37
CA VAL A 133 -2.56 7.77 -5.85
C VAL A 133 -2.99 7.81 -4.40
N LEU A 134 -3.95 6.94 -4.09
CA LEU A 134 -4.36 6.65 -2.74
C LEU A 134 -4.64 5.15 -2.61
N VAL A 135 -3.99 4.49 -1.66
CA VAL A 135 -4.26 3.11 -1.28
C VAL A 135 -4.80 3.12 0.14
N VAL A 136 -6.04 2.66 0.31
CA VAL A 136 -6.71 2.50 1.60
C VAL A 136 -7.49 1.19 1.57
N GLU A 137 -7.49 0.45 2.68
CA GLU A 137 -8.12 -0.88 2.77
C GLU A 137 -7.72 -1.86 1.66
N ARG A 138 -6.46 -1.79 1.20
CA ARG A 138 -5.93 -2.55 0.05
C ARG A 138 -6.61 -2.24 -1.30
N GLY A 139 -7.53 -1.27 -1.35
CA GLY A 139 -8.06 -0.73 -2.60
C GLY A 139 -7.10 0.33 -3.14
N THR A 140 -6.72 0.20 -4.42
CA THR A 140 -5.96 1.25 -5.12
C THR A 140 -6.91 2.19 -5.82
N TYR A 141 -6.78 3.48 -5.55
CA TYR A 141 -7.57 4.56 -6.12
C TYR A 141 -6.65 5.54 -6.83
N LEU A 142 -7.04 5.93 -8.04
CA LEU A 142 -6.32 6.90 -8.85
C LEU A 142 -7.22 8.08 -9.19
N LYS A 143 -6.64 9.27 -9.25
CA LYS A 143 -7.28 10.48 -9.76
C LYS A 143 -6.36 11.13 -10.77
N ALA A 144 -6.83 11.25 -12.00
CA ALA A 144 -6.02 11.73 -13.11
C ALA A 144 -6.88 12.43 -14.18
N ALA A 145 -6.22 13.21 -15.02
CA ALA A 145 -6.85 13.87 -16.16
C ALA A 145 -7.22 12.88 -17.27
N ALA A 146 -8.06 13.31 -18.22
CA ALA A 146 -8.58 12.45 -19.29
C ALA A 146 -7.47 11.76 -20.11
N GLU A 147 -6.38 12.47 -20.36
CA GLU A 147 -5.25 11.99 -21.15
C GLU A 147 -4.47 10.86 -20.45
N PHE A 148 -4.51 10.77 -19.11
CA PHE A 148 -3.94 9.61 -18.40
C PHE A 148 -4.80 8.38 -18.63
N TRP A 149 -6.11 8.50 -18.49
CA TRP A 149 -7.02 7.38 -18.70
C TRP A 149 -7.00 6.84 -20.13
N ALA A 150 -6.75 7.72 -21.10
CA ALA A 150 -6.58 7.34 -22.50
C ALA A 150 -5.32 6.50 -22.77
N THR A 151 -4.31 6.49 -21.89
CA THR A 151 -3.11 5.65 -22.07
C THR A 151 -3.28 4.22 -21.55
N LEU A 152 -4.26 3.97 -20.67
CA LEU A 152 -4.42 2.68 -20.03
C LEU A 152 -5.24 1.70 -20.90
N SER A 153 -4.61 0.61 -21.33
CA SER A 153 -5.31 -0.50 -21.96
C SER A 153 -6.31 -1.12 -20.98
N GLY A 154 -7.60 -1.13 -21.32
CA GLY A 154 -8.66 -1.77 -20.51
C GLY A 154 -9.67 -0.83 -19.88
N VAL A 155 -9.40 0.49 -19.80
CA VAL A 155 -10.43 1.49 -19.45
C VAL A 155 -11.41 1.73 -20.63
N GLY A 156 -11.12 1.10 -21.77
CA GLY A 156 -12.09 0.72 -22.79
C GLY A 156 -12.10 1.63 -24.00
N ASN A 157 -11.99 0.99 -25.18
CA ASN A 157 -12.02 1.52 -26.55
C ASN A 157 -13.34 2.22 -26.97
N ALA A 158 -14.09 2.80 -26.03
CA ALA A 158 -15.20 3.68 -26.35
C ALA A 158 -14.67 5.11 -26.36
N GLU A 159 -14.73 5.76 -27.51
CA GLU A 159 -14.53 7.21 -27.63
C GLU A 159 -15.24 7.88 -26.43
N ASN A 160 -14.50 8.67 -25.63
CA ASN A 160 -14.99 9.47 -24.49
C ASN A 160 -15.07 8.82 -23.10
N LYS A 161 -14.60 7.59 -22.86
CA LYS A 161 -14.52 7.08 -21.47
C LYS A 161 -13.49 7.82 -20.61
N GLY A 162 -12.37 8.27 -21.20
CA GLY A 162 -11.37 9.04 -20.48
C GLY A 162 -11.91 10.36 -19.92
N THR A 163 -12.79 11.05 -20.65
CA THR A 163 -13.43 12.30 -20.20
C THR A 163 -14.48 12.04 -19.11
N ALA A 164 -15.17 10.90 -19.15
CA ALA A 164 -16.16 10.50 -18.14
C ALA A 164 -15.58 10.31 -16.73
N VAL A 165 -14.32 9.85 -16.65
CA VAL A 165 -13.61 9.55 -15.39
C VAL A 165 -12.53 10.58 -15.04
N ALA A 166 -12.30 11.57 -15.91
CA ALA A 166 -11.33 12.63 -15.70
C ALA A 166 -11.57 13.37 -14.38
N ASP A 167 -10.50 13.57 -13.63
CA ASP A 167 -10.48 14.26 -12.34
C ASP A 167 -11.40 13.65 -11.28
N ARG A 168 -11.82 12.39 -11.46
CA ARG A 168 -12.55 11.61 -10.47
C ARG A 168 -11.63 10.60 -9.82
N TRP A 169 -11.93 10.25 -8.58
CA TRP A 169 -11.34 9.07 -7.97
C TRP A 169 -11.92 7.82 -8.63
N VAL A 170 -11.04 6.95 -9.09
CA VAL A 170 -11.36 5.70 -9.77
C VAL A 170 -10.72 4.56 -8.99
N LYS A 171 -11.51 3.55 -8.64
CA LYS A 171 -10.99 2.30 -8.07
C LYS A 171 -10.39 1.47 -9.21
N VAL A 172 -9.10 1.16 -9.11
CA VAL A 172 -8.39 0.38 -10.12
C VAL A 172 -7.87 -0.92 -9.51
N PRO A 173 -7.94 -2.06 -10.23
CA PRO A 173 -7.23 -3.26 -9.79
C PRO A 173 -5.73 -3.11 -10.10
N GLY A 174 -4.85 -3.72 -9.30
CA GLY A 174 -3.41 -3.66 -9.54
C GLY A 174 -2.98 -4.14 -10.93
N VAL A 175 -3.73 -5.08 -11.53
CA VAL A 175 -3.48 -5.56 -12.90
C VAL A 175 -3.67 -4.50 -13.98
N LEU A 176 -4.49 -3.47 -13.74
CA LEU A 176 -4.73 -2.41 -14.73
C LEU A 176 -3.51 -1.49 -14.88
N ILE A 177 -2.81 -1.21 -13.79
CA ILE A 177 -1.57 -0.42 -13.78
C ILE A 177 -0.30 -1.29 -13.79
N GLY A 178 -0.47 -2.61 -13.75
CA GLY A 178 0.62 -3.59 -13.74
C GLY A 178 1.48 -3.57 -12.46
N VAL A 179 0.94 -3.07 -11.35
CA VAL A 179 1.61 -3.01 -10.04
C VAL A 179 0.57 -3.04 -8.91
N GLU A 180 0.85 -3.80 -7.85
CA GLU A 180 0.08 -3.75 -6.61
C GLU A 180 0.90 -2.98 -5.57
N LEU A 181 0.52 -1.72 -5.32
CA LEU A 181 1.39 -0.76 -4.63
C LEU A 181 1.67 -1.14 -3.18
N ALA A 182 0.68 -1.63 -2.44
CA ALA A 182 0.88 -2.08 -1.06
C ALA A 182 1.77 -3.34 -0.95
N ASP A 183 1.75 -4.20 -1.97
CA ASP A 183 2.58 -5.42 -2.00
C ASP A 183 4.04 -5.13 -2.35
N VAL A 184 4.33 -3.94 -2.88
CA VAL A 184 5.69 -3.55 -3.30
C VAL A 184 6.30 -2.52 -2.35
N PHE A 185 5.54 -1.48 -1.96
CA PHE A 185 6.09 -0.28 -1.35
C PHE A 185 5.92 -0.18 0.16
N THR A 186 5.19 -1.08 0.83
CA THR A 186 5.19 -1.03 2.30
C THR A 186 6.59 -1.36 2.84
N PRO A 187 6.99 -0.78 3.99
CA PRO A 187 8.30 -1.05 4.59
C PRO A 187 8.59 -2.55 4.71
N GLU A 188 7.66 -3.31 5.27
CA GLU A 188 7.79 -4.75 5.44
C GLU A 188 7.94 -5.48 4.09
N SER A 189 7.01 -5.27 3.16
CA SER A 189 7.06 -5.92 1.84
C SER A 189 8.36 -5.60 1.10
N MET A 190 8.78 -4.34 1.07
CA MET A 190 10.03 -3.94 0.44
C MET A 190 11.21 -4.69 1.04
N SER A 191 11.32 -4.75 2.38
CA SER A 191 12.43 -5.44 3.05
C SER A 191 12.51 -6.94 2.72
N GLN A 192 11.37 -7.61 2.50
CA GLN A 192 11.33 -9.03 2.13
C GLN A 192 11.96 -9.32 0.76
N PHE A 193 12.01 -8.33 -0.14
CA PHE A 193 12.65 -8.48 -1.45
C PHE A 193 14.16 -8.21 -1.43
N LEU A 194 14.69 -7.67 -0.32
CA LEU A 194 16.08 -7.28 -0.18
C LEU A 194 16.88 -8.41 0.49
N VAL A 195 17.23 -9.42 -0.29
CA VAL A 195 18.08 -10.53 0.18
C VAL A 195 19.53 -10.25 -0.23
N VAL A 196 20.42 -10.10 0.75
CA VAL A 196 21.86 -9.89 0.52
C VAL A 196 22.44 -11.10 -0.19
N ASP A 197 23.17 -10.87 -1.28
CA ASP A 197 23.90 -11.90 -2.01
C ASP A 197 25.33 -11.98 -1.46
N THR A 198 25.52 -12.85 -0.48
CA THR A 198 26.81 -13.05 0.20
C THR A 198 27.89 -13.61 -0.71
N ASP A 199 27.51 -14.34 -1.76
CA ASP A 199 28.45 -14.96 -2.70
C ASP A 199 29.04 -13.92 -3.64
N LYS A 200 28.27 -12.88 -3.97
CA LYS A 200 28.72 -11.72 -4.78
C LYS A 200 29.27 -10.56 -3.96
N ALA A 201 29.07 -10.56 -2.65
CA ALA A 201 29.60 -9.53 -1.78
C ALA A 201 31.10 -9.74 -1.60
N GLU A 202 31.90 -9.14 -2.50
CA GLU A 202 33.33 -8.94 -2.26
C GLU A 202 33.49 -8.34 -0.87
N ASP A 203 34.31 -9.00 -0.05
CA ASP A 203 34.58 -8.61 1.34
C ASP A 203 33.33 -8.61 2.25
N ALA A 204 32.39 -9.54 2.05
CA ALA A 204 31.21 -9.72 2.90
C ALA A 204 31.55 -9.80 4.40
N GLU A 205 32.70 -10.42 4.71
CA GLU A 205 33.21 -10.60 6.07
C GLU A 205 33.90 -9.34 6.62
N LEU A 206 34.40 -8.44 5.77
CA LEU A 206 35.01 -7.20 6.24
C LEU A 206 33.94 -6.25 6.77
N PRO A 207 34.21 -5.53 7.88
CA PRO A 207 33.33 -4.47 8.37
C PRO A 207 33.01 -3.44 7.27
N LEU A 208 31.79 -2.92 7.24
CA LEU A 208 31.38 -1.93 6.20
C LEU A 208 32.36 -0.74 6.12
N ALA A 209 32.87 -0.25 7.26
CA ALA A 209 33.81 0.87 7.31
C ALA A 209 35.10 0.66 6.48
N GLU A 210 35.50 -0.60 6.26
CA GLU A 210 36.68 -1.00 5.51
C GLU A 210 36.40 -1.24 4.02
N ARG A 211 35.11 -1.33 3.64
CA ARG A 211 34.70 -1.59 2.26
C ARG A 211 34.81 -0.34 1.39
N LYS A 212 34.89 -0.59 0.07
CA LYS A 212 34.89 0.47 -0.94
C LYS A 212 33.59 1.25 -0.92
N ARG A 213 33.72 2.58 -0.84
CA ARG A 213 32.60 3.54 -0.91
C ARG A 213 32.36 3.96 -2.35
N THR A 214 31.14 4.34 -2.66
CA THR A 214 30.76 5.00 -3.92
C THR A 214 29.97 6.27 -3.63
N ASP A 215 29.88 7.17 -4.60
CA ASP A 215 29.12 8.41 -4.49
C ASP A 215 27.71 8.22 -5.04
N LEU A 216 26.70 8.62 -4.27
CA LEU A 216 25.30 8.66 -4.66
C LEU A 216 24.76 10.06 -4.40
N ALA A 217 24.62 10.86 -5.45
CA ALA A 217 24.13 12.25 -5.38
C ALA A 217 24.85 13.11 -4.31
N GLY A 218 26.17 12.90 -4.13
CA GLY A 218 27.00 13.61 -3.16
C GLY A 218 27.11 12.95 -1.78
N ALA A 219 26.30 11.92 -1.49
CA ALA A 219 26.44 11.10 -0.28
C ALA A 219 27.39 9.92 -0.53
N LYS A 220 28.26 9.63 0.44
CA LYS A 220 29.07 8.40 0.43
C LYS A 220 28.22 7.22 0.86
N VAL A 221 28.24 6.15 0.07
CA VAL A 221 27.43 4.95 0.31
C VAL A 221 28.22 3.66 0.09
N PHE A 222 27.78 2.59 0.74
CA PHE A 222 28.18 1.22 0.45
C PHE A 222 27.18 0.59 -0.51
N ARG A 223 27.66 0.06 -1.63
CA ARG A 223 26.83 -0.72 -2.55
C ARG A 223 26.82 -2.18 -2.10
N VAL A 224 25.66 -2.67 -1.68
CA VAL A 224 25.47 -4.05 -1.24
C VAL A 224 24.77 -4.84 -2.35
N PRO A 225 25.38 -5.91 -2.88
CA PRO A 225 24.72 -6.77 -3.85
C PRO A 225 23.57 -7.52 -3.20
N LEU A 226 22.44 -7.56 -3.90
CA LEU A 226 21.27 -8.35 -3.55
C LEU A 226 21.10 -9.47 -4.57
N VAL A 227 20.37 -10.52 -4.20
CA VAL A 227 20.05 -11.64 -5.10
C VAL A 227 19.36 -11.14 -6.38
N LYS A 228 18.56 -10.07 -6.27
CA LYS A 228 17.83 -9.44 -7.38
C LYS A 228 18.19 -7.97 -7.60
N GLY A 229 19.45 -7.57 -7.39
CA GLY A 229 19.90 -6.20 -7.68
C GLY A 229 20.92 -5.65 -6.68
N ALA A 230 20.69 -4.46 -6.14
CA ALA A 230 21.56 -3.82 -5.17
C ALA A 230 20.82 -2.86 -4.22
N ALA A 231 21.33 -2.74 -2.99
CA ALA A 231 20.97 -1.67 -2.05
C ALA A 231 22.17 -0.73 -1.85
N TYR A 232 21.90 0.54 -1.56
CA TYR A 232 22.91 1.55 -1.28
C TYR A 232 22.70 2.06 0.14
N LEU A 233 23.67 1.76 1.01
CA LEU A 233 23.62 2.05 2.44
C LEU A 233 24.44 3.29 2.76
N ALA A 234 23.95 4.18 3.62
CA ALA A 234 24.69 5.35 4.06
C ALA A 234 26.04 4.96 4.72
N GLU A 235 27.08 5.80 4.53
CA GLU A 235 28.36 5.58 5.20
C GLU A 235 28.24 5.62 6.73
N THR A 236 27.46 6.55 7.26
CA THR A 236 27.30 6.74 8.70
C THR A 236 26.40 5.66 9.29
N ALA A 237 26.88 4.96 10.33
CA ALA A 237 26.07 4.02 11.11
C ALA A 237 24.78 4.69 11.60
N PRO A 238 23.61 4.03 11.55
CA PRO A 238 23.37 2.59 11.32
C PRO A 238 23.25 2.17 9.85
N HIS A 239 23.81 2.95 8.92
CA HIS A 239 23.89 2.61 7.49
C HIS A 239 22.52 2.52 6.81
N GLY A 240 21.64 3.48 7.10
CA GLY A 240 20.31 3.58 6.50
C GLY A 240 20.29 3.39 4.98
N VAL A 241 19.26 2.71 4.47
CA VAL A 241 19.10 2.49 3.02
C VAL A 241 18.71 3.81 2.35
N LEU A 242 19.52 4.27 1.39
CA LEU A 242 19.28 5.52 0.65
C LEU A 242 18.76 5.27 -0.77
N LYS A 243 19.08 4.11 -1.36
CA LYS A 243 18.61 3.72 -2.70
C LYS A 243 18.50 2.21 -2.83
N ILE A 244 17.52 1.77 -3.62
CA ILE A 244 17.27 0.38 -3.97
C ILE A 244 17.21 0.27 -5.50
N GLU A 245 17.88 -0.74 -6.04
CA GLU A 245 17.78 -1.17 -7.43
C GLU A 245 17.39 -2.65 -7.44
N LEU A 246 16.24 -2.99 -8.03
CA LEU A 246 15.77 -4.37 -8.14
C LEU A 246 15.41 -4.70 -9.60
N ASP A 247 15.85 -5.88 -10.05
CA ASP A 247 15.54 -6.38 -11.38
C ASP A 247 14.05 -6.71 -11.53
N SER A 248 13.45 -7.24 -10.46
CA SER A 248 12.02 -7.56 -10.38
C SER A 248 11.52 -7.56 -8.93
N VAL A 249 10.28 -7.11 -8.72
CA VAL A 249 9.61 -7.11 -7.41
C VAL A 249 8.10 -7.28 -7.55
N GLY A 250 7.46 -7.92 -6.58
CA GLY A 250 6.02 -8.24 -6.57
C GLY A 250 5.74 -9.74 -6.42
N GLN A 251 4.53 -10.08 -5.99
CA GLN A 251 4.15 -11.44 -5.62
C GLN A 251 3.46 -12.22 -6.74
N SER A 252 2.86 -11.55 -7.73
CA SER A 252 2.12 -12.16 -8.83
C SER A 252 2.67 -11.74 -10.18
N ALA A 253 2.66 -12.64 -11.18
CA ALA A 253 3.20 -12.34 -12.50
C ALA A 253 2.52 -11.11 -13.18
N SER A 254 1.24 -10.88 -12.91
CA SER A 254 0.47 -9.74 -13.44
C SER A 254 0.74 -8.41 -12.73
N THR A 255 1.46 -8.43 -11.60
CA THR A 255 1.81 -7.24 -10.81
C THR A 255 3.30 -7.17 -10.48
N THR A 256 4.11 -8.09 -11.01
CA THR A 256 5.57 -8.04 -10.89
C THR A 256 6.10 -6.91 -11.76
N VAL A 257 6.60 -5.86 -11.11
CA VAL A 257 7.31 -4.77 -11.78
C VAL A 257 8.76 -5.15 -12.01
N LYS A 258 9.37 -4.53 -13.02
CA LYS A 258 10.76 -4.76 -13.44
C LYS A 258 11.57 -3.48 -13.31
N LYS A 259 12.90 -3.60 -13.22
CA LYS A 259 13.83 -2.47 -13.25
C LYS A 259 13.46 -1.36 -12.25
N LEU A 260 13.09 -1.74 -11.03
CA LEU A 260 12.78 -0.77 -9.98
C LEU A 260 14.09 -0.07 -9.58
N SER A 261 14.09 1.26 -9.62
CA SER A 261 15.18 2.10 -9.12
C SER A 261 14.60 3.25 -8.32
N THR A 262 14.87 3.28 -7.01
CA THR A 262 14.24 4.25 -6.11
C THR A 262 15.15 4.73 -5.01
N THR A 263 15.10 6.03 -4.72
CA THR A 263 15.63 6.59 -3.47
C THR A 263 14.64 6.36 -2.34
N VAL A 264 15.17 6.08 -1.16
CA VAL A 264 14.39 5.82 0.05
C VAL A 264 14.74 6.86 1.11
N ALA A 265 13.72 7.40 1.78
CA ALA A 265 13.89 8.22 2.97
C ALA A 265 12.96 7.73 4.09
N ASP A 266 13.50 7.61 5.30
CA ASP A 266 12.68 7.39 6.49
C ASP A 266 11.89 8.66 6.81
N ALA A 267 10.58 8.51 6.92
CA ALA A 267 9.65 9.57 7.31
C ALA A 267 8.82 9.14 8.52
N THR A 268 9.30 8.19 9.33
CA THR A 268 8.56 7.64 10.47
C THR A 268 8.11 8.74 11.45
N GLY A 269 8.88 9.82 11.57
CA GLY A 269 8.50 10.99 12.37
C GLY A 269 7.21 11.71 11.92
N ASP A 270 6.84 11.57 10.64
CA ASP A 270 5.67 12.20 10.02
C ASP A 270 4.44 11.28 9.93
N LEU A 271 4.51 10.06 10.49
CA LEU A 271 3.47 9.03 10.31
C LEU A 271 2.08 9.51 10.78
N ALA A 272 1.99 10.20 11.92
CA ALA A 272 0.71 10.72 12.41
C ALA A 272 0.09 11.73 11.43
N LYS A 273 0.91 12.63 10.88
CA LYS A 273 0.48 13.59 9.85
C LYS A 273 0.07 12.86 8.57
N PHE A 274 0.83 11.85 8.15
CA PHE A 274 0.50 11.03 6.99
C PHE A 274 -0.89 10.39 7.14
N TYR A 275 -1.23 9.78 8.28
CA TYR A 275 -2.57 9.21 8.48
C TYR A 275 -3.68 10.28 8.47
N GLN A 276 -3.43 11.49 8.98
CA GLN A 276 -4.39 12.60 8.87
C GLN A 276 -4.62 13.01 7.42
N ASP A 277 -3.55 13.14 6.63
CA ASP A 277 -3.60 13.53 5.21
C ASP A 277 -4.30 12.42 4.38
N VAL A 278 -3.99 11.14 4.64
CA VAL A 278 -4.66 9.99 4.00
C VAL A 278 -6.13 9.94 4.37
N ALA A 279 -6.51 10.10 5.64
CA ALA A 279 -7.91 10.11 6.06
C ALA A 279 -8.69 11.27 5.39
N ALA A 280 -8.08 12.45 5.29
CA ALA A 280 -8.69 13.60 4.60
C ALA A 280 -8.86 13.34 3.09
N ALA A 281 -7.86 12.76 2.42
CA ALA A 281 -7.95 12.38 1.02
C ALA A 281 -8.98 11.27 0.80
N ALA A 282 -9.02 10.26 1.67
CA ALA A 282 -9.96 9.15 1.62
C ALA A 282 -11.41 9.59 1.84
N GLY A 283 -11.64 10.68 2.57
CA GLY A 283 -12.96 11.33 2.68
C GLY A 283 -13.54 11.79 1.33
N GLN A 284 -12.72 11.91 0.28
CA GLN A 284 -13.16 12.20 -1.08
C GLN A 284 -13.62 10.95 -1.86
N LEU A 285 -13.44 9.74 -1.31
CA LEU A 285 -13.82 8.46 -1.92
C LEU A 285 -15.27 8.05 -1.59
N SER A 286 -16.21 9.01 -1.55
CA SER A 286 -17.62 8.72 -1.23
C SER A 286 -18.36 8.02 -2.39
N ALA A 287 -17.87 8.20 -3.61
CA ALA A 287 -18.42 7.62 -4.84
C ALA A 287 -17.32 7.43 -5.90
N PRO A 288 -16.29 6.60 -5.63
CA PRO A 288 -15.24 6.34 -6.61
C PRO A 288 -15.84 5.63 -7.82
N VAL A 289 -15.32 5.90 -9.01
CA VAL A 289 -15.75 5.22 -10.23
C VAL A 289 -15.18 3.80 -10.26
N ASP A 290 -15.99 2.85 -10.74
CA ASP A 290 -15.57 1.51 -11.09
C ASP A 290 -15.38 1.42 -12.61
N VAL A 291 -14.14 1.24 -13.06
CA VAL A 291 -13.81 1.11 -14.49
C VAL A 291 -13.96 -0.30 -15.04
N LEU A 292 -14.14 -1.31 -14.18
CA LEU A 292 -14.30 -2.71 -14.62
C LEU A 292 -15.75 -3.04 -14.95
N ASN A 293 -16.69 -2.29 -14.37
CA ASN A 293 -18.11 -2.48 -14.57
C ASN A 293 -18.68 -1.37 -15.45
N THR A 294 -19.60 -1.74 -16.36
CA THR A 294 -20.27 -0.80 -17.26
C THR A 294 -21.76 -1.09 -17.29
N VAL A 295 -22.57 -0.06 -17.53
CA VAL A 295 -23.98 -0.22 -17.90
C VAL A 295 -24.15 -0.13 -19.41
N GLN A 296 -25.20 -0.76 -19.91
CA GLN A 296 -25.60 -0.64 -21.31
C GLN A 296 -26.55 0.53 -21.45
N GLU A 297 -26.12 1.59 -22.14
CA GLU A 297 -26.95 2.76 -22.42
C GLU A 297 -28.04 2.40 -23.43
N SER A 298 -29.30 2.74 -23.12
CA SER A 298 -30.46 2.42 -23.97
C SER A 298 -31.06 3.63 -24.68
N GLY A 299 -30.75 4.86 -24.23
CA GLY A 299 -31.19 6.10 -24.86
C GLY A 299 -31.17 7.30 -23.92
N HIS A 300 -31.48 8.48 -24.46
CA HIS A 300 -31.64 9.70 -23.68
C HIS A 300 -32.80 10.56 -24.21
N THR A 301 -33.38 11.38 -23.33
CA THR A 301 -34.40 12.39 -23.66
C THR A 301 -34.08 13.70 -22.96
N PHE A 302 -34.61 14.81 -23.50
CA PHE A 302 -34.57 16.12 -22.85
C PHE A 302 -35.93 16.40 -22.20
N GLU A 303 -35.91 16.85 -20.95
CA GLU A 303 -37.13 17.13 -20.17
C GLU A 303 -37.03 18.46 -19.43
N GLY A 304 -38.17 19.15 -19.33
CA GLY A 304 -38.29 20.38 -18.55
C GLY A 304 -37.31 21.48 -18.97
N CYS A 305 -37.11 21.66 -20.28
CA CYS A 305 -36.23 22.69 -20.83
C CYS A 305 -36.99 24.01 -20.97
N ASP A 306 -36.83 24.87 -19.96
CA ASP A 306 -37.47 26.16 -19.81
C ASP A 306 -36.44 27.25 -19.45
N ALA A 307 -36.92 28.44 -19.13
CA ALA A 307 -36.09 29.60 -18.81
C ALA A 307 -35.18 29.42 -17.59
N ALA A 308 -35.52 28.52 -16.67
CA ALA A 308 -34.76 28.29 -15.45
C ALA A 308 -33.81 27.09 -15.56
N LYS A 309 -34.18 26.07 -16.34
CA LYS A 309 -33.44 24.80 -16.35
C LYS A 309 -33.69 23.97 -17.60
N CYS A 310 -32.88 22.93 -17.79
CA CYS A 310 -33.12 21.85 -18.74
C CYS A 310 -32.50 20.56 -18.22
N SER A 311 -33.18 19.43 -18.41
CA SER A 311 -32.71 18.14 -17.91
C SER A 311 -32.45 17.17 -19.05
N ILE A 312 -31.42 16.35 -18.89
CA ILE A 312 -31.23 15.13 -19.68
C ILE A 312 -31.60 13.92 -18.82
N VAL A 313 -32.47 13.06 -19.33
CA VAL A 313 -32.79 11.77 -18.73
C VAL A 313 -32.06 10.70 -19.52
N VAL A 314 -31.12 10.01 -18.88
CA VAL A 314 -30.36 8.92 -19.50
C VAL A 314 -30.91 7.60 -18.98
N SER A 315 -31.28 6.72 -19.91
CA SER A 315 -31.74 5.36 -19.60
C SER A 315 -30.64 4.36 -19.88
N PHE A 316 -30.50 3.38 -18.99
CA PHE A 316 -29.46 2.36 -19.06
C PHE A 316 -29.94 1.02 -18.47
N THR A 317 -29.22 -0.05 -18.73
CA THR A 317 -29.45 -1.39 -18.18
C THR A 317 -28.20 -1.88 -17.47
N ASN A 318 -28.35 -2.42 -16.26
CA ASN A 318 -27.23 -3.02 -15.55
C ASN A 318 -26.89 -4.40 -16.15
N GLY A 319 -25.83 -4.48 -16.95
CA GLY A 319 -25.34 -5.74 -17.53
C GLY A 319 -24.43 -6.56 -16.62
N THR A 320 -24.15 -6.08 -15.40
CA THR A 320 -23.23 -6.73 -14.47
C THR A 320 -23.93 -7.82 -13.65
N LYS A 321 -23.15 -8.59 -12.88
CA LYS A 321 -23.66 -9.65 -11.99
C LYS A 321 -24.03 -9.16 -10.59
N ALA A 322 -23.79 -7.89 -10.28
CA ALA A 322 -24.07 -7.29 -8.98
C ALA A 322 -25.00 -6.08 -9.14
N ALA A 323 -25.65 -5.66 -8.06
CA ALA A 323 -26.36 -4.38 -8.09
C ALA A 323 -25.34 -3.23 -8.17
N VAL A 324 -25.61 -2.22 -9.00
CA VAL A 324 -24.67 -1.11 -9.22
C VAL A 324 -25.31 0.24 -8.97
N ARG A 325 -24.51 1.20 -8.51
CA ARG A 325 -24.86 2.62 -8.53
C ARG A 325 -24.28 3.24 -9.79
N VAL A 326 -25.02 4.15 -10.43
CA VAL A 326 -24.61 4.78 -11.68
C VAL A 326 -24.59 6.29 -11.50
N SER A 327 -23.52 6.93 -11.93
CA SER A 327 -23.42 8.39 -12.07
C SER A 327 -23.62 8.75 -13.54
N VAL A 328 -24.49 9.72 -13.78
CA VAL A 328 -24.72 10.33 -15.09
C VAL A 328 -24.28 11.79 -15.01
N ARG A 329 -23.33 12.16 -15.85
CA ARG A 329 -22.84 13.54 -15.95
C ARG A 329 -23.16 14.09 -17.33
N GLY A 330 -23.58 15.35 -17.40
CA GLY A 330 -23.81 16.08 -18.65
C GLY A 330 -23.07 17.41 -18.64
N ASN A 331 -22.25 17.67 -19.65
CA ASN A 331 -21.62 18.95 -19.93
C ASN A 331 -22.37 19.62 -21.10
N TRP A 332 -22.96 20.77 -20.86
CA TRP A 332 -23.85 21.44 -21.80
C TRP A 332 -23.14 22.57 -22.54
N GLN A 333 -23.42 22.70 -23.82
CA GLN A 333 -22.88 23.75 -24.68
C GLN A 333 -23.99 24.37 -25.53
N GLY A 334 -23.91 25.68 -25.76
CA GLY A 334 -24.84 26.44 -26.60
C GLY A 334 -24.09 27.55 -27.30
N ASP A 335 -24.31 27.73 -28.60
CA ASP A 335 -23.53 28.66 -29.44
C ASP A 335 -22.00 28.45 -29.28
N SER A 336 -21.55 27.20 -29.12
CA SER A 336 -20.15 26.82 -28.84
C SER A 336 -19.55 27.37 -27.54
N ALA A 337 -20.39 27.86 -26.62
CA ALA A 337 -20.00 28.29 -25.28
C ALA A 337 -20.50 27.30 -24.22
N PRO A 338 -19.76 27.10 -23.11
CA PRO A 338 -20.23 26.24 -22.02
C PRO A 338 -21.47 26.86 -21.36
N LEU A 339 -22.53 26.07 -21.26
CA LEU A 339 -23.73 26.44 -20.50
C LEU A 339 -23.66 25.93 -19.07
N GLY A 340 -22.77 24.99 -18.76
CA GLY A 340 -22.57 24.44 -17.42
C GLY A 340 -22.58 22.91 -17.43
N ALA A 341 -22.63 22.31 -16.24
CA ALA A 341 -22.64 20.87 -16.07
C ALA A 341 -23.66 20.43 -15.03
N CYS A 342 -24.11 19.19 -15.13
CA CYS A 342 -24.94 18.53 -14.12
C CYS A 342 -24.38 17.13 -13.81
N GLU A 343 -24.68 16.61 -12.63
CA GLU A 343 -24.44 15.21 -12.27
C GLU A 343 -25.67 14.66 -11.51
N ALA A 344 -26.05 13.43 -11.82
CA ALA A 344 -27.13 12.71 -11.15
C ALA A 344 -26.69 11.29 -10.81
N LEU A 345 -27.18 10.78 -9.68
CA LEU A 345 -26.94 9.41 -9.25
C LEU A 345 -28.22 8.59 -9.37
N ALA A 346 -28.08 7.33 -9.75
CA ALA A 346 -29.16 6.35 -9.79
C ALA A 346 -28.75 5.03 -9.14
N GLY A 347 -29.75 4.28 -8.68
CA GLY A 347 -29.58 2.96 -8.10
C GLY A 347 -29.59 2.91 -6.57
N PRO A 348 -29.27 1.74 -5.98
CA PRO A 348 -28.71 0.56 -6.64
C PRO A 348 -29.66 -0.07 -7.67
N VAL A 349 -29.17 -0.39 -8.87
CA VAL A 349 -29.90 -1.07 -9.95
C VAL A 349 -29.48 -2.53 -9.98
N ALA A 350 -30.41 -3.46 -9.77
CA ALA A 350 -30.12 -4.89 -9.72
C ALA A 350 -29.65 -5.45 -11.08
N PRO A 351 -28.96 -6.61 -11.11
CA PRO A 351 -28.54 -7.26 -12.36
C PRO A 351 -29.67 -7.44 -13.37
N GLY A 352 -29.42 -7.07 -14.62
CA GLY A 352 -30.37 -7.17 -15.73
C GLY A 352 -31.53 -6.16 -15.70
N GLN A 353 -31.63 -5.31 -14.66
CA GLN A 353 -32.70 -4.31 -14.56
C GLN A 353 -32.34 -3.03 -15.32
N ALA A 354 -33.38 -2.40 -15.88
CA ALA A 354 -33.28 -1.06 -16.41
C ALA A 354 -33.22 -0.03 -15.26
N GLY A 355 -32.54 1.08 -15.50
CA GLY A 355 -32.48 2.24 -14.64
C GLY A 355 -32.46 3.52 -15.47
N SER A 356 -32.71 4.64 -14.81
CA SER A 356 -32.55 5.96 -15.42
C SER A 356 -32.01 6.95 -14.39
N ALA A 357 -31.36 8.01 -14.87
CA ALA A 357 -30.96 9.16 -14.07
C ALA A 357 -31.31 10.45 -14.79
N THR A 358 -31.83 11.42 -14.03
CA THR A 358 -32.20 12.75 -14.53
C THR A 358 -31.20 13.78 -14.03
N CYS A 359 -30.45 14.36 -14.96
CA CYS A 359 -29.41 15.34 -14.73
C CYS A 359 -29.91 16.71 -15.16
N THR A 360 -30.12 17.63 -14.21
CA THR A 360 -30.70 18.96 -14.46
C THR A 360 -29.63 20.04 -14.46
N LEU A 361 -29.54 20.80 -15.55
CA LEU A 361 -28.77 22.04 -15.64
C LEU A 361 -29.65 23.22 -15.21
N SER A 362 -29.16 24.07 -14.31
CA SER A 362 -29.86 25.29 -13.85
C SER A 362 -28.89 26.45 -13.59
N SER A 363 -27.83 26.54 -14.40
CA SER A 363 -26.80 27.57 -14.32
C SER A 363 -27.29 28.93 -14.83
N GLN A 364 -26.60 30.01 -14.47
CA GLN A 364 -26.94 31.35 -14.96
C GLN A 364 -26.71 31.48 -16.47
N GLU A 365 -25.69 30.78 -16.99
CA GLU A 365 -25.34 30.72 -18.40
C GLU A 365 -26.48 30.07 -19.22
N TRP A 366 -27.12 29.03 -18.67
CA TRP A 366 -28.33 28.45 -19.28
C TRP A 366 -29.45 29.47 -19.39
N VAL A 367 -29.74 30.20 -18.30
CA VAL A 367 -30.81 31.21 -18.28
C VAL A 367 -30.57 32.29 -19.34
N GLN A 368 -29.34 32.78 -19.44
CA GLN A 368 -28.96 33.78 -20.44
C GLN A 368 -29.06 33.23 -21.87
N PHE A 369 -28.55 32.03 -22.09
CA PHE A 369 -28.67 31.34 -23.37
C PHE A 369 -30.13 31.15 -23.78
N PHE A 370 -30.99 30.68 -22.88
CA PHE A 370 -32.39 30.44 -23.15
C PHE A 370 -33.12 31.74 -23.50
N ALA A 371 -32.87 32.83 -22.76
CA ALA A 371 -33.44 34.14 -23.07
C ALA A 371 -33.05 34.62 -24.47
N LYS A 372 -31.76 34.47 -24.83
CA LYS A 372 -31.25 34.79 -26.17
C LYS A 372 -31.90 33.90 -27.24
N ALA A 373 -31.93 32.59 -27.01
CA ALA A 373 -32.47 31.58 -27.91
C ALA A 373 -33.96 31.79 -28.24
N ASN A 374 -34.74 32.25 -27.26
CA ASN A 374 -36.15 32.57 -27.46
C ASN A 374 -36.39 33.92 -28.13
N SER A 375 -35.41 34.83 -28.14
CA SER A 375 -35.55 36.09 -28.88
C SER A 375 -35.42 35.89 -30.39
N VAL A 376 -34.68 34.85 -30.83
CA VAL A 376 -34.56 34.46 -32.25
C VAL A 376 -34.66 32.94 -32.40
N PRO A 377 -35.89 32.37 -32.45
CA PRO A 377 -36.09 30.93 -32.53
C PRO A 377 -35.39 30.30 -33.74
N GLY A 378 -34.70 29.18 -33.53
CA GLY A 378 -34.05 28.39 -34.57
C GLY A 378 -32.58 28.72 -34.87
N ASN A 379 -32.02 29.79 -34.27
CA ASN A 379 -30.64 30.23 -34.53
C ASN A 379 -29.61 29.85 -33.46
N HIS A 380 -30.04 29.15 -32.41
CA HIS A 380 -29.22 28.88 -31.23
C HIS A 380 -29.11 27.37 -30.97
N PRO A 381 -28.17 26.65 -31.61
CA PRO A 381 -27.97 25.23 -31.34
C PRO A 381 -27.41 25.05 -29.93
N TYR A 382 -27.92 24.04 -29.23
CA TYR A 382 -27.34 23.53 -28.00
C TYR A 382 -27.14 22.02 -28.07
N SER A 383 -26.20 21.52 -27.28
CA SER A 383 -25.88 20.11 -27.17
C SER A 383 -25.46 19.77 -25.75
N VAL A 384 -25.54 18.49 -25.40
CA VAL A 384 -24.99 17.97 -24.15
C VAL A 384 -24.10 16.78 -24.47
N GLU A 385 -22.86 16.84 -24.02
CA GLU A 385 -21.98 15.67 -23.96
C GLU A 385 -22.23 15.01 -22.61
N TRP A 386 -22.72 13.77 -22.63
CA TRP A 386 -23.03 13.04 -21.41
C TRP A 386 -22.28 11.72 -21.35
N SER A 387 -22.13 11.21 -20.12
CA SER A 387 -21.50 9.93 -19.87
C SER A 387 -22.18 9.22 -18.71
N THR A 388 -22.21 7.89 -18.78
CA THR A 388 -22.58 7.03 -17.64
C THR A 388 -21.36 6.29 -17.10
N VAL A 389 -21.21 6.28 -15.79
CA VAL A 389 -20.17 5.50 -15.11
C VAL A 389 -20.75 4.72 -13.95
N VAL A 390 -20.26 3.50 -13.76
CA VAL A 390 -20.57 2.71 -12.56
C VAL A 390 -19.74 3.24 -11.40
N LEU A 391 -20.35 3.32 -10.22
CA LEU A 391 -19.66 3.70 -8.99
C LEU A 391 -19.31 2.45 -8.19
N ALA A 392 -18.06 2.38 -7.74
CA ALA A 392 -17.62 1.41 -6.76
C ALA A 392 -18.19 1.76 -5.37
N GLU A 393 -18.20 0.75 -4.50
CA GLU A 393 -18.46 0.96 -3.08
C GLU A 393 -17.35 1.81 -2.46
N ALA A 394 -17.74 2.76 -1.61
CA ALA A 394 -16.80 3.55 -0.84
C ALA A 394 -16.02 2.62 0.12
N PRO A 395 -14.71 2.81 0.30
CA PRO A 395 -13.96 2.02 1.28
C PRO A 395 -14.44 2.30 2.71
N ASP A 396 -14.27 1.34 3.62
CA ASP A 396 -14.49 1.56 5.05
C ASP A 396 -13.34 2.40 5.62
N LEU A 397 -13.65 3.64 5.99
CA LEU A 397 -12.66 4.59 6.50
C LEU A 397 -12.43 4.46 8.02
N THR A 398 -13.07 3.49 8.69
CA THR A 398 -13.03 3.36 10.15
C THR A 398 -11.59 3.17 10.66
N LYS A 399 -10.82 2.27 10.03
CA LYS A 399 -9.44 1.97 10.45
C LYS A 399 -8.50 3.16 10.25
N VAL A 400 -8.51 3.77 9.07
CA VAL A 400 -7.62 4.91 8.79
C VAL A 400 -7.98 6.15 9.62
N THR A 401 -9.28 6.36 9.90
CA THR A 401 -9.74 7.44 10.80
C THR A 401 -9.35 7.17 12.25
N ALA A 402 -9.31 5.91 12.69
CA ALA A 402 -8.79 5.55 14.00
C ALA A 402 -7.28 5.81 14.08
N LEU A 403 -6.52 5.37 13.07
CA LEU A 403 -5.07 5.61 12.98
C LEU A 403 -4.71 7.10 12.96
N SER A 404 -5.49 7.94 12.29
CA SER A 404 -5.26 9.40 12.25
C SER A 404 -5.46 10.08 13.61
N LYS A 405 -6.11 9.39 14.56
CA LYS A 405 -6.40 9.86 15.92
C LYS A 405 -5.67 9.03 17.00
N ALA A 406 -4.85 8.07 16.60
CA ALA A 406 -4.17 7.17 17.52
C ALA A 406 -3.22 7.96 18.44
N ALA A 407 -3.36 7.77 19.75
CA ALA A 407 -2.41 8.29 20.71
C ALA A 407 -1.21 7.33 20.83
N PRO A 408 0.01 7.84 21.09
CA PRO A 408 1.14 6.99 21.44
C PRO A 408 0.80 6.01 22.56
N ALA A 409 1.24 4.76 22.45
CA ALA A 409 1.10 3.78 23.52
C ALA A 409 1.87 4.20 24.77
N ASP A 410 1.38 3.82 25.96
CA ASP A 410 2.08 4.07 27.21
C ASP A 410 3.11 2.95 27.49
N ALA A 411 4.40 3.31 27.53
CA ALA A 411 5.48 2.39 27.87
C ALA A 411 5.36 1.76 29.27
N LYS A 412 4.58 2.36 30.18
CA LYS A 412 4.34 1.82 31.53
C LYS A 412 3.21 0.80 31.55
N ALA A 413 2.27 0.90 30.63
CA ALA A 413 1.17 -0.04 30.46
C ALA A 413 1.63 -1.23 29.61
N LYS A 414 2.48 -2.10 30.20
CA LYS A 414 3.04 -3.26 29.50
C LYS A 414 1.94 -4.21 29.04
N GLN A 415 1.80 -4.33 27.73
CA GLN A 415 0.98 -5.35 27.08
C GLN A 415 1.91 -6.37 26.41
N THR A 416 1.52 -7.64 26.47
CA THR A 416 2.24 -8.75 25.81
C THR A 416 1.52 -9.27 24.57
N GLU A 417 0.31 -8.78 24.31
CA GLU A 417 -0.54 -9.20 23.21
C GLU A 417 -0.90 -7.99 22.35
N GLY A 418 -0.86 -8.16 21.03
CA GLY A 418 -1.15 -7.11 20.07
C GLY A 418 -0.79 -7.52 18.65
N SER A 419 -0.99 -6.58 17.72
CA SER A 419 -0.59 -6.71 16.31
C SER A 419 0.78 -6.08 16.05
N HIS A 420 1.19 -5.11 16.87
CA HIS A 420 2.47 -4.41 16.78
C HIS A 420 3.21 -4.46 18.12
N TYR A 421 4.51 -4.69 18.07
CA TYR A 421 5.35 -4.87 19.25
C TYR A 421 6.47 -3.84 19.25
N VAL A 422 6.52 -3.03 20.31
CA VAL A 422 7.59 -2.08 20.54
C VAL A 422 8.63 -2.76 21.43
N PHE A 423 9.87 -2.84 20.96
CA PHE A 423 10.97 -3.45 21.69
C PHE A 423 12.16 -2.50 21.82
N ALA A 424 13.03 -2.77 22.78
CA ALA A 424 14.29 -2.08 22.97
C ALA A 424 15.43 -3.11 22.94
N ILE A 425 16.53 -2.75 22.28
CA ILE A 425 17.78 -3.49 22.36
C ILE A 425 18.73 -2.69 23.24
N GLY A 426 19.03 -3.22 24.43
CA GLY A 426 19.90 -2.58 25.41
C GLY A 426 21.30 -3.21 25.47
N TYR A 427 22.29 -2.45 25.95
CA TYR A 427 23.65 -2.91 26.19
C TYR A 427 24.25 -2.27 27.45
N GLY A 428 25.27 -2.92 28.04
CA GLY A 428 26.00 -2.36 29.19
C GLY A 428 25.12 -2.07 30.42
N GLY A 429 24.01 -2.81 30.58
CA GLY A 429 23.11 -2.76 31.74
C GLY A 429 22.14 -1.57 31.81
N LYS A 430 22.41 -0.45 31.13
CA LYS A 430 21.55 0.76 31.18
C LYS A 430 21.45 1.57 29.88
N LYS A 431 22.20 1.23 28.84
CA LYS A 431 22.18 1.98 27.57
C LYS A 431 21.24 1.31 26.59
N VAL A 432 20.59 2.10 25.74
CA VAL A 432 19.78 1.61 24.63
C VAL A 432 20.57 1.78 23.34
N TRP A 433 20.70 0.70 22.58
CA TRP A 433 21.29 0.72 21.25
C TRP A 433 20.25 1.09 20.20
N LYS A 434 19.02 0.58 20.31
CA LYS A 434 17.92 0.81 19.37
C LYS A 434 16.56 0.58 20.03
N TYR A 435 15.54 1.29 19.55
CA TYR A 435 14.13 0.94 19.70
C TYR A 435 13.56 0.51 18.34
N GLY A 436 12.71 -0.51 18.33
CA GLY A 436 12.11 -1.03 17.10
C GLY A 436 10.62 -1.30 17.26
N VAL A 437 9.94 -1.34 16.11
CA VAL A 437 8.52 -1.70 16.00
C VAL A 437 8.38 -2.73 14.89
N THR A 438 7.66 -3.82 15.16
CA THR A 438 7.40 -4.86 14.16
C THR A 438 6.13 -5.66 14.50
N GLY A 439 5.77 -6.60 13.63
CA GLY A 439 4.58 -7.43 13.77
C GLY A 439 4.77 -8.65 14.68
N LYS A 440 3.95 -9.69 14.46
CA LYS A 440 3.87 -10.89 15.33
C LYS A 440 5.19 -11.65 15.53
N HIS A 441 6.14 -11.54 14.59
CA HIS A 441 7.44 -12.22 14.63
C HIS A 441 8.56 -11.33 15.23
N TRP A 442 8.22 -10.55 16.25
CA TRP A 442 9.11 -9.51 16.76
C TRP A 442 10.38 -10.05 17.42
N THR A 443 10.30 -11.20 18.10
CA THR A 443 11.47 -11.84 18.73
C THR A 443 12.49 -12.23 17.69
N ASP A 444 12.06 -12.94 16.63
CA ASP A 444 12.95 -13.40 15.56
C ASP A 444 13.63 -12.22 14.87
N ARG A 445 12.91 -11.11 14.69
CA ARG A 445 13.47 -9.90 14.09
C ARG A 445 14.43 -9.17 15.03
N ALA A 446 14.12 -9.06 16.31
CA ALA A 446 14.99 -8.41 17.28
C ALA A 446 16.26 -9.24 17.56
N ASP A 447 16.16 -10.56 17.61
CA ASP A 447 17.27 -11.48 17.88
C ASP A 447 18.32 -11.45 16.76
N ARG A 448 17.91 -11.32 15.50
CA ARG A 448 18.84 -11.14 14.37
C ARG A 448 19.74 -9.91 14.51
N GLN A 449 19.29 -8.91 15.26
CA GLN A 449 19.99 -7.63 15.44
C GLN A 449 20.98 -7.67 16.61
N LEU A 450 20.89 -8.68 17.49
CA LEU A 450 21.76 -8.80 18.67
C LEU A 450 23.23 -8.95 18.27
N ALA A 451 23.53 -9.70 17.21
CA ALA A 451 24.91 -9.88 16.74
C ALA A 451 25.54 -8.55 16.32
N VAL A 452 24.79 -7.71 15.60
CA VAL A 452 25.25 -6.38 15.17
C VAL A 452 25.37 -5.43 16.35
N CYS A 453 24.42 -5.45 17.28
CA CYS A 453 24.51 -4.69 18.53
C CYS A 453 25.77 -5.06 19.33
N MET A 454 26.05 -6.35 19.50
CA MET A 454 27.21 -6.83 20.25
C MET A 454 28.50 -6.38 19.58
N GLY A 455 28.62 -6.54 18.26
CA GLY A 455 29.81 -6.10 17.52
C GLY A 455 30.02 -4.59 17.55
N ALA A 456 28.93 -3.82 17.41
CA ALA A 456 28.99 -2.35 17.41
C ALA A 456 29.32 -1.76 18.79
N THR A 457 28.86 -2.41 19.87
CA THR A 457 29.00 -1.89 21.25
C THR A 457 30.09 -2.60 22.05
N ARG A 458 30.65 -3.70 21.53
CA ARG A 458 31.57 -4.61 22.24
C ARG A 458 31.06 -5.02 23.62
N SER A 459 29.74 -5.16 23.74
CA SER A 459 29.02 -5.39 25.00
C SER A 459 27.93 -6.43 24.78
N VAL A 460 27.55 -7.13 25.86
CA VAL A 460 26.37 -8.01 25.82
C VAL A 460 25.13 -7.17 25.53
N CYS A 461 24.40 -7.56 24.49
CA CYS A 461 23.12 -6.95 24.13
C CYS A 461 21.95 -7.85 24.55
N ARG A 462 20.83 -7.24 24.88
CA ARG A 462 19.59 -7.92 25.22
C ARG A 462 18.39 -7.26 24.56
N VAL A 463 17.39 -8.05 24.23
CA VAL A 463 16.09 -7.54 23.77
C VAL A 463 15.14 -7.50 24.95
N ASP A 464 14.46 -6.37 25.12
CA ASP A 464 13.39 -6.18 26.09
C ASP A 464 12.11 -5.77 25.34
N LEU A 465 11.00 -6.47 25.55
CA LEU A 465 9.70 -6.00 25.09
C LEU A 465 9.33 -4.76 25.91
N VAL A 466 9.05 -3.64 25.23
CA VAL A 466 8.54 -2.42 25.86
C VAL A 466 7.05 -2.58 26.10
N THR A 467 6.29 -2.79 25.02
CA THR A 467 4.84 -3.06 25.07
C THR A 467 4.35 -3.56 23.71
N ALA A 468 3.15 -4.15 23.67
CA ALA A 468 2.41 -4.45 22.46
C ALA A 468 1.24 -3.47 22.27
N THR A 469 0.76 -3.29 21.04
CA THR A 469 -0.36 -2.40 20.71
C THR A 469 -1.29 -3.05 19.68
N GLY A 470 -2.52 -2.52 19.58
CA GLY A 470 -3.51 -2.97 18.59
C GLY A 470 -3.32 -2.38 17.19
N ASP A 471 -2.54 -1.30 17.05
CA ASP A 471 -2.38 -0.54 15.81
C ASP A 471 -0.99 0.09 15.66
N ALA A 472 -0.63 0.35 14.40
CA ALA A 472 0.66 0.94 14.01
C ALA A 472 0.83 2.37 14.54
N GLY A 473 -0.24 3.19 14.54
CA GLY A 473 -0.19 4.59 14.95
C GLY A 473 0.29 4.74 16.40
N SER A 474 -0.29 3.96 17.32
CA SER A 474 0.12 3.93 18.72
C SER A 474 1.54 3.40 18.94
N ALA A 475 1.94 2.34 18.22
CA ALA A 475 3.28 1.76 18.36
C ALA A 475 4.39 2.72 17.89
N TYR A 476 4.25 3.28 16.68
CA TYR A 476 5.21 4.22 16.13
C TYR A 476 5.17 5.59 16.83
N GLY A 477 4.01 5.99 17.35
CA GLY A 477 3.91 7.13 18.26
C GLY A 477 4.77 6.94 19.51
N LEU A 478 4.73 5.75 20.11
CA LEU A 478 5.58 5.42 21.26
C LEU A 478 7.07 5.33 20.86
N LEU A 479 7.40 4.69 19.73
CA LEU A 479 8.77 4.66 19.21
C LEU A 479 9.36 6.07 19.12
N LYS A 480 8.61 7.01 18.52
CA LYS A 480 9.01 8.40 18.40
C LYS A 480 9.27 9.03 19.77
N GLN A 481 8.38 8.84 20.74
CA GLN A 481 8.58 9.35 22.10
C GLN A 481 9.84 8.80 22.78
N LEU A 482 10.12 7.50 22.61
CA LEU A 482 11.31 6.85 23.19
C LEU A 482 12.60 7.38 22.56
N VAL A 483 12.62 7.55 21.23
CA VAL A 483 13.76 8.11 20.50
C VAL A 483 13.97 9.58 20.87
N ASP A 484 12.91 10.39 20.88
CA ASP A 484 12.99 11.82 21.25
C ASP A 484 13.46 12.00 22.70
N ALA A 485 12.99 11.18 23.64
CA ALA A 485 13.45 11.19 25.02
C ALA A 485 14.94 10.81 25.16
N TYR A 486 15.40 9.82 24.39
CA TYR A 486 16.82 9.45 24.36
C TYR A 486 17.68 10.60 23.82
N ARG A 487 17.25 11.24 22.72
CA ARG A 487 17.94 12.40 22.13
C ARG A 487 17.98 13.59 23.09
N ALA A 488 16.88 13.87 23.78
CA ALA A 488 16.82 14.97 24.76
C ALA A 488 17.82 14.77 25.91
N ALA A 489 18.14 13.52 26.28
CA ALA A 489 19.10 13.19 27.32
C ALA A 489 20.57 13.17 26.82
N GLY A 490 20.81 12.76 25.57
CA GLY A 490 22.17 12.49 25.06
C GLY A 490 22.64 13.36 23.89
N GLY A 491 21.78 14.18 23.29
CA GLY A 491 22.08 15.01 22.12
C GLY A 491 22.04 14.28 20.77
N GLU A 492 22.06 12.95 20.75
CA GLU A 492 22.16 12.13 19.54
C GLU A 492 21.14 10.98 19.52
N CYS A 493 20.92 10.42 18.33
CA CYS A 493 20.14 9.18 18.15
C CYS A 493 20.81 8.00 18.89
N PRO A 494 20.05 6.98 19.34
CA PRO A 494 20.65 5.71 19.71
C PRO A 494 21.52 5.18 18.55
N ALA A 495 22.65 4.54 18.87
CA ALA A 495 23.67 4.22 17.87
C ALA A 495 23.15 3.33 16.72
N GLY A 496 22.25 2.39 17.03
CA GLY A 496 21.55 1.53 16.07
C GLY A 496 20.23 2.09 15.54
N GLN A 497 19.84 3.32 15.91
CA GLN A 497 18.55 3.88 15.49
C GLN A 497 18.65 4.53 14.11
N TRP A 498 17.94 3.94 13.14
CA TRP A 498 17.65 4.55 11.84
C TRP A 498 16.23 5.12 11.81
N ALA A 499 15.21 4.24 11.91
CA ALA A 499 13.81 4.62 11.82
C ALA A 499 13.42 5.64 12.90
N GLY A 500 12.73 6.71 12.50
CA GLY A 500 12.25 7.75 13.41
C GLY A 500 13.33 8.68 13.95
N CYS A 501 14.57 8.58 13.45
CA CYS A 501 15.67 9.42 13.89
C CYS A 501 16.31 10.16 12.71
N ALA A 502 15.80 11.37 12.42
CA ALA A 502 16.43 12.27 11.46
C ALA A 502 17.82 12.67 11.95
N ARG A 503 18.84 12.37 11.14
CA ARG A 503 20.26 12.64 11.40
C ARG A 503 20.79 13.77 10.55
#